data_AF-A0A7Y9HP66-F1
#
_entry.id   AF-A0A7Y9HP66-F1
#
_cell.length_a   1.000
_cell.length_b   1.000
_cell.length_c   1.000
_cell.angle_alpha   90.00
_cell.angle_beta   90.00
_cell.angle_gamma   90.00
#
_symmetry.space_group_name_H-M   'P 1'
#
loop_
_entity.id
_entity.type
_entity.pdbx_description
1 polymer ?
#
loop_
_entity_poly.entity_id
_entity_poly.type
_entity_poly.pdbx_seq_one_letter_code
_entity_poly.pdbx_strand_id
1 'polypeptide(L)'
;MSMTCYAHNCEDVLLMRALGHIERGQYLDTAAGDPLHSNATQAFYARGWHGVNLETAPALLRRLRIARPADINLALAAAAAPGERAWYQVDAPGASTFDAALAQQQRAAGREVVAHQVELQTLNAICEQHLDGALHFLRLVDSAALGGLDLQRWRPWIIVLRGDGVTPLDALQAARYRLAHADGYNQFYVAEEQAALAAALALPPHPADDFVLAEDHHYSHPLAEWRRRTAEAEAASQESRIWAQAHVREWREKFERLDAEQQRANRAEQQLAEMSGRAHRAEAQLPHLNARAAAADVAEQTLGAVYASLSWRITRPLREGKLRLSRLRAWLRALPRRARGAVLRRAKGLAGRAMRFVVARPQLSFFLRRLVSRVPFLVQPMRALKMRLQLNNTHADAAVPAPADLDSLPEAARQVFDDLRRARRQAPHS
;
A
#
# COMPACT_ATOMS: atom_id res chain seq x y z
N MET A 1 -19.36 7.95 41.57
CA MET A 1 -18.10 8.12 40.82
C MET A 1 -17.40 9.29 41.46
N SER A 2 -16.18 9.09 41.95
CA SER A 2 -15.40 10.14 42.59
C SER A 2 -15.15 11.30 41.63
N MET A 3 -15.18 12.53 42.12
CA MET A 3 -14.94 13.73 41.33
C MET A 3 -13.44 13.89 41.02
N THR A 4 -13.09 14.37 39.82
CA THR A 4 -11.71 14.78 39.53
C THR A 4 -11.48 16.24 39.93
N CYS A 5 -10.42 16.50 40.70
CA CYS A 5 -9.93 17.82 41.11
C CYS A 5 -8.86 18.33 40.14
N TYR A 6 -9.17 19.42 39.46
CA TYR A 6 -8.29 20.10 38.51
C TYR A 6 -7.70 21.39 39.08
N ALA A 7 -8.34 22.00 40.07
CA ALA A 7 -7.95 23.30 40.60
C ALA A 7 -6.71 23.21 41.50
N HIS A 8 -5.85 24.23 41.44
CA HIS A 8 -4.54 24.22 42.11
C HIS A 8 -4.65 23.96 43.63
N ASN A 9 -5.64 24.57 44.27
CA ASN A 9 -5.88 24.46 45.71
C ASN A 9 -7.24 23.83 46.00
N CYS A 10 -7.70 22.92 45.14
CA CYS A 10 -8.97 22.20 45.27
C CYS A 10 -10.20 23.12 45.39
N GLU A 11 -10.15 24.33 44.81
CA GLU A 11 -11.27 25.26 44.79
C GLU A 11 -12.50 24.66 44.13
N ASP A 12 -12.30 23.86 43.08
CA ASP A 12 -13.36 23.14 42.38
C ASP A 12 -14.04 22.10 43.29
N VAL A 13 -13.30 21.40 44.15
CA VAL A 13 -13.86 20.45 45.13
C VAL A 13 -14.79 21.16 46.11
N LEU A 14 -14.34 22.29 46.69
CA LEU A 14 -15.18 23.09 47.59
C LEU A 14 -16.44 23.59 46.90
N LEU A 15 -16.29 24.17 45.71
CA LEU A 15 -17.42 24.65 44.92
C LEU A 15 -18.37 23.51 44.57
N MET A 16 -17.86 22.31 44.26
CA MET A 16 -18.68 21.13 43.95
C MET A 16 -19.41 20.58 45.15
N ARG A 17 -18.83 20.64 46.36
CA ARG A 17 -19.58 20.32 47.57
C ARG A 17 -20.76 21.27 47.76
N ALA A 18 -20.58 22.56 47.49
CA ALA A 18 -21.64 23.55 47.62
C ALA A 18 -22.70 23.47 46.50
N LEU A 19 -22.26 23.32 45.24
CA LEU A 19 -23.09 23.50 44.04
C LEU A 19 -23.36 22.22 43.25
N GLY A 20 -22.79 21.07 43.64
CA GLY A 20 -22.87 19.83 42.87
C GLY A 20 -24.27 19.23 42.72
N HIS A 21 -25.25 19.75 43.45
CA HIS A 21 -26.67 19.42 43.33
C HIS A 21 -27.35 20.11 42.13
N ILE A 22 -26.66 21.04 41.46
CA ILE A 22 -27.18 21.80 40.32
C ILE A 22 -26.66 21.17 39.03
N GLU A 23 -27.57 20.77 38.15
CA GLU A 23 -27.22 20.01 36.94
C GLU A 23 -26.56 20.88 35.86
N ARG A 24 -27.07 22.08 35.62
CA ARG A 24 -26.62 22.99 34.54
C ARG A 24 -26.53 24.43 35.02
N GLY A 25 -25.51 24.71 35.82
CA GLY A 25 -25.26 26.06 36.32
C GLY A 25 -24.37 26.89 35.38
N GLN A 26 -24.15 28.14 35.80
CA GLN A 26 -23.35 29.14 35.09
C GLN A 26 -22.28 29.72 36.00
N TYR A 27 -21.09 29.96 35.44
CA TYR A 27 -20.00 30.66 36.09
C TYR A 27 -19.41 31.74 35.21
N LEU A 28 -18.71 32.68 35.85
CA LEU A 28 -17.84 33.64 35.17
C LEU A 28 -16.46 33.57 35.81
N ASP A 29 -15.44 33.27 35.01
CA ASP A 29 -14.05 33.19 35.45
C ASP A 29 -13.21 34.28 34.78
N THR A 30 -12.73 35.26 35.55
CA THR A 30 -11.96 36.38 35.00
C THR A 30 -10.49 36.05 34.73
N ALA A 31 -10.03 34.84 35.08
CA ALA A 31 -8.69 34.35 34.76
C ALA A 31 -8.73 32.84 34.56
N ALA A 32 -9.36 32.43 33.45
CA ALA A 32 -9.61 31.04 33.14
C ALA A 32 -8.31 30.23 32.94
N GLY A 33 -7.25 30.84 32.41
CA GLY A 33 -5.94 30.21 32.32
C GLY A 33 -5.92 28.98 31.41
N ASP A 34 -5.18 27.95 31.83
CA ASP A 34 -5.14 26.66 31.15
C ASP A 34 -6.51 25.96 31.29
N PRO A 35 -7.12 25.43 30.22
CA PRO A 35 -8.44 24.79 30.30
C PRO A 35 -8.47 23.51 31.13
N LEU A 36 -7.35 22.79 31.25
CA LEU A 36 -7.31 21.44 31.81
C LEU A 36 -6.49 21.35 33.09
N HIS A 37 -5.50 22.23 33.27
CA HIS A 37 -4.58 22.18 34.40
C HIS A 37 -4.77 23.37 35.33
N SER A 38 -4.77 23.14 36.64
CA SER A 38 -4.92 24.20 37.66
C SER A 38 -6.18 25.07 37.42
N ASN A 39 -7.27 24.45 36.96
CA ASN A 39 -8.48 25.14 36.51
C ASN A 39 -9.67 24.85 37.44
N ALA A 40 -10.20 25.89 38.08
CA ALA A 40 -11.30 25.76 39.05
C ALA A 40 -12.68 25.50 38.42
N THR A 41 -12.81 25.64 37.10
CA THR A 41 -14.09 25.49 36.38
C THR A 41 -14.15 24.23 35.51
N GLN A 42 -13.05 23.49 35.36
CA GLN A 42 -12.99 22.30 34.50
C GLN A 42 -13.89 21.16 35.00
N ALA A 43 -13.97 20.93 36.32
CA ALA A 43 -14.87 19.93 36.87
C ALA A 43 -16.35 20.24 36.62
N PHE A 44 -16.71 21.53 36.56
CA PHE A 44 -18.05 22.02 36.23
C PHE A 44 -18.33 21.81 34.74
N TYR A 45 -17.40 22.21 33.88
CA TYR A 45 -17.51 22.01 32.43
C TYR A 45 -17.72 20.53 32.07
N ALA A 46 -16.97 19.62 32.69
CA ALA A 46 -17.11 18.18 32.49
C ALA A 46 -18.49 17.62 32.93
N ARG A 47 -19.21 18.34 33.79
CA ARG A 47 -20.57 18.00 34.25
C ARG A 47 -21.68 18.68 33.44
N GLY A 48 -21.35 19.39 32.36
CA GLY A 48 -22.32 20.05 31.49
C GLY A 48 -22.72 21.46 31.96
N TRP A 49 -21.95 22.05 32.87
CA TRP A 49 -22.04 23.48 33.13
C TRP A 49 -21.37 24.27 32.02
N HIS A 50 -21.88 25.47 31.78
CA HIS A 50 -21.35 26.38 30.77
C HIS A 50 -21.22 27.76 31.36
N GLY A 51 -20.14 28.46 31.02
CA GLY A 51 -19.86 29.77 31.58
C GLY A 51 -19.08 30.67 30.64
N VAL A 52 -18.69 31.80 31.19
CA VAL A 52 -17.91 32.83 30.50
C VAL A 52 -16.49 32.84 31.05
N ASN A 53 -15.52 32.58 30.19
CA ASN A 53 -14.10 32.56 30.50
C ASN A 53 -13.44 33.80 29.90
N LEU A 54 -12.74 34.57 30.72
CA LEU A 54 -11.90 35.68 30.28
C LEU A 54 -10.44 35.23 30.33
N GLU A 55 -9.73 35.42 29.22
CA GLU A 55 -8.30 35.11 29.12
C GLU A 55 -7.61 36.05 28.13
N THR A 56 -6.55 36.69 28.57
CA THR A 56 -5.83 37.72 27.80
C THR A 56 -4.68 37.12 27.00
N ALA A 57 -4.04 36.05 27.48
CA ALA A 57 -2.93 35.40 26.80
C ALA A 57 -3.42 34.66 25.55
N PRO A 58 -2.99 35.03 24.33
CA PRO A 58 -3.53 34.46 23.09
C PRO A 58 -3.37 32.93 22.99
N ALA A 59 -2.27 32.39 23.54
CA ALA A 59 -2.02 30.95 23.54
C ALA A 59 -3.00 30.19 24.46
N LEU A 60 -3.28 30.71 25.65
CA LEU A 60 -4.23 30.09 26.59
C LEU A 60 -5.66 30.22 26.07
N LEU A 61 -6.01 31.38 25.53
CA LEU A 61 -7.32 31.60 24.90
C LEU A 61 -7.60 30.62 23.74
N ARG A 62 -6.60 30.35 22.89
CA ARG A 62 -6.73 29.33 21.83
C ARG A 62 -7.00 27.95 22.41
N ARG A 63 -6.29 27.58 23.47
CA ARG A 63 -6.48 26.28 24.15
C ARG A 63 -7.87 26.18 24.78
N LEU A 64 -8.33 27.25 25.45
CA LEU A 64 -9.69 27.35 25.99
C LEU A 64 -10.74 27.13 24.91
N ARG A 65 -10.65 27.83 23.77
CA ARG A 65 -11.59 27.69 22.65
C ARG A 65 -11.64 26.28 22.06
N ILE A 66 -10.49 25.59 22.02
CA ILE A 66 -10.40 24.21 21.52
C ILE A 66 -10.98 23.22 22.53
N ALA A 67 -10.59 23.34 23.81
CA ALA A 67 -10.95 22.38 24.84
C ALA A 67 -12.37 22.58 25.38
N ARG A 68 -12.88 23.82 25.33
CA ARG A 68 -14.14 24.24 25.96
C ARG A 68 -15.06 24.96 24.97
N PRO A 69 -15.45 24.32 23.85
CA PRO A 69 -16.27 24.95 22.81
C PRO A 69 -17.69 25.32 23.25
N ALA A 70 -18.21 24.72 24.33
CA ALA A 70 -19.52 25.08 24.87
C ALA A 70 -19.48 26.32 25.81
N ASP A 71 -18.29 26.73 26.25
CA ASP A 71 -18.11 27.98 26.99
C ASP A 71 -17.93 29.17 26.04
N ILE A 72 -18.28 30.36 26.54
CA ILE A 72 -17.96 31.63 25.89
C ILE A 72 -16.55 32.04 26.33
N ASN A 73 -15.60 32.08 25.40
CA ASN A 73 -14.18 32.34 25.69
C ASN A 73 -13.71 33.67 25.05
N LEU A 74 -13.50 34.70 25.87
CA LEU A 74 -13.30 36.10 25.47
C LEU A 74 -11.86 36.58 25.69
N ALA A 75 -11.37 37.39 24.74
CA ALA A 75 -10.01 37.95 24.71
C ALA A 75 -9.91 39.31 25.41
N LEU A 76 -10.43 39.42 26.62
CA LEU A 76 -10.56 40.70 27.35
C LEU A 76 -10.30 40.49 28.84
N ALA A 77 -10.16 41.59 29.59
CA ALA A 77 -10.07 41.57 31.05
C ALA A 77 -11.21 42.35 31.71
N ALA A 78 -11.64 41.85 32.87
CA ALA A 78 -12.63 42.52 33.70
C ALA A 78 -12.02 43.73 34.42
N ALA A 79 -12.72 44.85 34.42
CA ALA A 79 -12.30 46.09 35.07
C ALA A 79 -13.49 46.90 35.61
N ALA A 80 -13.19 47.96 36.37
CA ALA A 80 -14.21 48.88 36.89
C ALA A 80 -14.86 49.76 35.81
N ALA A 81 -14.18 49.98 34.68
CA ALA A 81 -14.64 50.79 33.56
C ALA A 81 -14.10 50.22 32.24
N PRO A 82 -14.81 50.43 31.11
CA PRO A 82 -14.32 49.99 29.81
C PRO A 82 -13.08 50.79 29.37
N GLY A 83 -12.26 50.19 28.53
CA GLY A 83 -11.07 50.86 27.96
C GLY A 83 -10.07 49.88 27.37
N GLU A 84 -8.83 50.32 27.23
CA GLU A 84 -7.70 49.48 26.83
C GLU A 84 -6.56 49.65 27.81
N ARG A 85 -5.82 48.56 28.06
CA ARG A 85 -4.63 48.59 28.92
C ARG A 85 -3.55 47.68 28.39
N ALA A 86 -2.31 48.11 28.56
CA ALA A 86 -1.15 47.29 28.29
C ALA A 86 -1.11 46.09 29.26
N TRP A 87 -1.06 44.90 28.69
CA TRP A 87 -0.80 43.66 29.39
C TRP A 87 0.59 43.16 29.02
N TYR A 88 1.32 42.62 30.00
CA TYR A 88 2.70 42.18 29.85
C TYR A 88 2.80 40.66 29.99
N GLN A 89 3.09 39.99 28.87
CA GLN A 89 3.35 38.55 28.80
C GLN A 89 4.68 38.27 29.41
N VAL A 90 4.76 37.30 30.29
CA VAL A 90 6.02 36.76 30.76
C VAL A 90 6.04 35.29 30.38
N ASP A 91 7.16 34.81 29.83
CA ASP A 91 7.39 33.39 29.59
C ASP A 91 7.69 32.64 30.91
N ALA A 92 6.73 32.71 31.82
CA ALA A 92 6.70 32.02 33.09
C ALA A 92 5.23 31.89 33.54
N PRO A 93 4.75 30.67 33.85
CA PRO A 93 3.37 30.45 34.29
C PRO A 93 3.00 31.35 35.47
N GLY A 94 1.86 32.06 35.35
CA GLY A 94 1.33 32.92 36.41
C GLY A 94 2.07 34.25 36.63
N ALA A 95 3.15 34.54 35.88
CA ALA A 95 3.96 35.75 36.09
C ALA A 95 3.53 36.95 35.24
N SER A 96 2.59 36.76 34.31
CA SER A 96 2.10 37.84 33.45
C SER A 96 1.20 38.82 34.22
N THR A 97 1.20 40.09 33.83
CA THR A 97 0.65 41.15 34.68
C THR A 97 0.20 42.38 33.88
N PHE A 98 -0.69 43.18 34.48
CA PHE A 98 -1.01 44.54 34.02
C PHE A 98 -0.10 45.62 34.66
N ASP A 99 0.74 45.24 35.62
CA ASP A 99 1.67 46.15 36.30
C ASP A 99 3.00 46.27 35.54
N ALA A 100 3.25 47.48 35.00
CA ALA A 100 4.46 47.79 34.27
C ALA A 100 5.74 47.66 35.12
N ALA A 101 5.67 47.92 36.43
CA ALA A 101 6.82 47.80 37.33
C ALA A 101 7.19 46.33 37.55
N LEU A 102 6.20 45.46 37.78
CA LEU A 102 6.41 44.01 37.87
C LEU A 102 6.95 43.45 36.54
N ALA A 103 6.40 43.89 35.40
CA ALA A 103 6.91 43.51 34.09
C ALA A 103 8.39 43.91 33.90
N GLN A 104 8.78 45.09 34.39
CA GLN A 104 10.17 45.55 34.33
C GLN A 104 11.10 44.72 35.24
N GLN A 105 10.63 44.30 36.41
CA GLN A 105 11.38 43.38 37.28
C GLN A 105 11.61 42.04 36.59
N GLN A 106 10.61 41.50 35.88
CA GLN A 106 10.77 40.24 35.14
C GLN A 106 11.78 40.38 33.99
N ARG A 107 11.79 41.52 33.28
CA ARG A 107 12.84 41.83 32.28
C ARG A 107 14.22 41.89 32.92
N ALA A 108 14.34 42.57 34.06
CA ALA A 108 15.60 42.68 34.79
C ALA A 108 16.12 41.31 35.29
N ALA A 109 15.20 40.37 35.58
CA ALA A 109 15.51 38.98 35.90
C ALA A 109 15.86 38.12 34.66
N GLY A 110 15.99 38.71 33.48
CA GLY A 110 16.37 38.03 32.24
C GLY A 110 15.24 37.25 31.55
N ARG A 111 13.97 37.46 31.95
CA ARG A 111 12.82 36.82 31.30
C ARG A 111 12.38 37.60 30.08
N GLU A 112 11.87 36.88 29.08
CA GLU A 112 11.20 37.48 27.93
C GLU A 112 9.87 38.11 28.37
N VAL A 113 9.65 39.37 27.98
CA VAL A 113 8.42 40.10 28.29
C VAL A 113 7.85 40.81 27.06
N VAL A 114 6.67 40.36 26.61
CA VAL A 114 5.97 40.89 25.43
C VAL A 114 4.75 41.70 25.86
N ALA A 115 4.69 42.98 25.47
CA ALA A 115 3.55 43.83 25.78
C ALA A 115 2.51 43.80 24.64
N HIS A 116 1.23 43.71 24.97
CA HIS A 116 0.14 43.90 24.02
C HIS A 116 -1.03 44.66 24.65
N GLN A 117 -1.82 45.34 23.84
CA GLN A 117 -3.04 46.01 24.31
C GLN A 117 -4.16 44.98 24.49
N VAL A 118 -4.85 45.08 25.62
CA VAL A 118 -5.99 44.23 25.97
C VAL A 118 -7.20 45.12 26.21
N GLU A 119 -8.33 44.70 25.65
CA GLU A 119 -9.62 45.32 25.90
C GLU A 119 -10.06 45.08 27.34
N LEU A 120 -10.51 46.15 28.00
CA LEU A 120 -11.13 46.13 29.31
C LEU A 120 -12.63 46.32 29.17
N GLN A 121 -13.40 45.49 29.87
CA GLN A 121 -14.85 45.63 29.97
C GLN A 121 -15.32 45.50 31.42
N THR A 122 -16.48 46.07 31.72
CA THR A 122 -17.13 45.89 33.01
C THR A 122 -17.78 44.51 33.09
N LEU A 123 -17.78 43.92 34.29
CA LEU A 123 -18.48 42.65 34.53
C LEU A 123 -19.98 42.79 34.22
N ASN A 124 -20.57 43.96 34.47
CA ASN A 124 -21.95 44.25 34.06
C ASN A 124 -22.18 44.02 32.56
N ALA A 125 -21.35 44.62 31.69
CA ALA A 125 -21.51 44.49 30.24
C ALA A 125 -21.32 43.03 29.78
N ILE A 126 -20.33 42.34 30.34
CA ILE A 126 -20.05 40.93 30.03
C ILE A 126 -21.25 40.06 30.42
N CYS A 127 -21.78 40.26 31.62
CA CYS A 127 -22.94 39.51 32.09
C CYS A 127 -24.18 39.81 31.23
N GLU A 128 -24.44 41.09 30.89
CA GLU A 128 -25.57 41.50 30.05
C GLU A 128 -25.57 40.84 28.67
N GLN A 129 -24.38 40.64 28.11
CA GLN A 129 -24.22 40.10 26.77
C GLN A 129 -24.26 38.57 26.71
N HIS A 130 -23.86 37.89 27.79
CA HIS A 130 -23.49 36.48 27.73
C HIS A 130 -24.14 35.59 28.78
N LEU A 131 -24.73 36.15 29.84
CA LEU A 131 -25.35 35.37 30.90
C LEU A 131 -26.87 35.49 30.83
N ASP A 132 -27.51 34.34 30.74
CA ASP A 132 -28.96 34.20 30.84
C ASP A 132 -29.29 33.41 32.12
N GLY A 133 -29.68 34.12 33.19
CA GLY A 133 -30.12 33.52 34.44
C GLY A 133 -29.18 33.74 35.62
N ALA A 134 -29.15 32.76 36.54
CA ALA A 134 -28.42 32.87 37.79
C ALA A 134 -26.92 32.63 37.61
N LEU A 135 -26.12 33.60 38.05
CA LEU A 135 -24.67 33.44 38.16
C LEU A 135 -24.35 32.68 39.46
N HIS A 136 -23.99 31.40 39.35
CA HIS A 136 -23.82 30.54 40.51
C HIS A 136 -22.49 30.81 41.20
N PHE A 137 -21.42 31.03 40.43
CA PHE A 137 -20.20 31.59 41.01
C PHE A 137 -19.44 32.50 40.05
N LEU A 138 -18.78 33.48 40.65
CA LEU A 138 -17.90 34.43 39.99
C LEU A 138 -16.49 34.27 40.57
N ARG A 139 -15.50 34.02 39.71
CA ARG A 139 -14.09 33.93 40.12
C ARG A 139 -13.34 35.18 39.68
N LEU A 140 -12.68 35.83 40.63
CA LEU A 140 -11.97 37.10 40.48
C LEU A 140 -10.51 36.97 40.92
N VAL A 141 -9.61 37.54 40.13
CA VAL A 141 -8.18 37.65 40.49
C VAL A 141 -7.86 38.98 41.17
N ASP A 142 -8.61 40.03 40.84
CA ASP A 142 -8.43 41.37 41.40
C ASP A 142 -9.78 41.92 41.86
N SER A 143 -9.82 42.37 43.11
CA SER A 143 -10.99 43.01 43.71
C SER A 143 -11.41 44.29 42.97
N ALA A 144 -10.51 44.97 42.27
CA ALA A 144 -10.82 46.19 41.52
C ALA A 144 -11.90 46.00 40.45
N ALA A 145 -12.03 44.79 39.89
CA ALA A 145 -13.07 44.46 38.90
C ALA A 145 -14.49 44.52 39.50
N LEU A 146 -14.65 44.39 40.83
CA LEU A 146 -15.95 44.54 41.50
C LEU A 146 -16.55 45.93 41.32
N GLY A 147 -15.73 46.97 41.09
CA GLY A 147 -16.23 48.31 40.81
C GLY A 147 -17.06 48.40 39.51
N GLY A 148 -16.93 47.42 38.62
CA GLY A 148 -17.69 47.31 37.37
C GLY A 148 -18.86 46.33 37.43
N LEU A 149 -19.23 45.85 38.63
CA LEU A 149 -20.30 44.87 38.84
C LEU A 149 -21.39 45.43 39.76
N ASP A 150 -22.63 45.38 39.29
CA ASP A 150 -23.80 45.59 40.13
C ASP A 150 -24.13 44.28 40.88
N LEU A 151 -23.66 44.21 42.12
CA LEU A 151 -23.86 43.08 43.01
C LEU A 151 -25.31 42.87 43.46
N GLN A 152 -26.19 43.86 43.32
CA GLN A 152 -27.62 43.70 43.61
C GLN A 152 -28.35 43.11 42.41
N ARG A 153 -27.95 43.49 41.20
CA ARG A 153 -28.55 42.99 39.96
C ARG A 153 -28.09 41.58 39.60
N TRP A 154 -26.79 41.37 39.45
CA TRP A 154 -26.23 40.10 38.96
C TRP A 154 -26.07 39.06 40.07
N ARG A 155 -25.90 39.53 41.31
CA ARG A 155 -25.97 38.76 42.55
C ARG A 155 -25.39 37.33 42.45
N PRO A 156 -24.08 37.15 42.16
CA PRO A 156 -23.47 35.83 42.18
C PRO A 156 -23.75 35.09 43.49
N TRP A 157 -24.07 33.80 43.46
CA TRP A 157 -24.31 33.09 44.72
C TRP A 157 -23.02 32.96 45.55
N ILE A 158 -21.91 32.69 44.86
CA ILE A 158 -20.57 32.59 45.42
C ILE A 158 -19.61 33.51 44.64
N ILE A 159 -18.77 34.27 45.35
CA ILE A 159 -17.66 35.01 44.76
C ILE A 159 -16.36 34.40 45.30
N VAL A 160 -15.52 33.89 44.42
CA VAL A 160 -14.18 33.39 44.73
C VAL A 160 -13.19 34.47 44.36
N LEU A 161 -12.66 35.17 45.36
CA LEU A 161 -11.72 36.27 45.17
C LEU A 161 -10.31 35.81 45.55
N ARG A 162 -9.35 35.95 44.65
CA ARG A 162 -7.94 35.79 45.00
C ARG A 162 -7.54 36.84 46.03
N GLY A 163 -6.95 36.39 47.13
CA GLY A 163 -6.51 37.26 48.21
C GLY A 163 -5.79 36.46 49.27
N ASP A 164 -4.74 37.05 49.83
CA ASP A 164 -3.99 36.48 50.94
C ASP A 164 -4.66 36.85 52.28
N GLY A 165 -5.03 35.82 53.03
CA GLY A 165 -5.55 35.97 54.39
C GLY A 165 -7.07 35.92 54.52
N VAL A 166 -7.54 36.30 55.71
CA VAL A 166 -8.93 36.07 56.17
C VAL A 166 -9.72 37.36 56.40
N THR A 167 -9.13 38.52 56.12
CA THR A 167 -9.80 39.81 56.28
C THR A 167 -10.87 39.95 55.19
N PRO A 168 -12.15 40.05 55.55
CA PRO A 168 -13.20 40.20 54.55
C PRO A 168 -13.12 41.56 53.85
N LEU A 169 -13.52 41.62 52.59
CA LEU A 169 -13.57 42.84 51.82
C LEU A 169 -14.82 43.67 52.16
N ASP A 170 -14.62 44.90 52.63
CA ASP A 170 -15.70 45.82 53.05
C ASP A 170 -16.79 46.01 51.98
N ALA A 171 -16.41 46.09 50.70
CA ALA A 171 -17.35 46.25 49.59
C ALA A 171 -18.31 45.06 49.47
N LEU A 172 -17.83 43.83 49.68
CA LEU A 172 -18.64 42.62 49.63
C LEU A 172 -19.51 42.50 50.90
N GLN A 173 -18.97 42.86 52.06
CA GLN A 173 -19.77 42.91 53.29
C GLN A 173 -20.92 43.93 53.19
N ALA A 174 -20.66 45.13 52.67
CA ALA A 174 -21.67 46.15 52.43
C ALA A 174 -22.75 45.68 51.44
N ALA A 175 -22.36 44.85 50.47
CA ALA A 175 -23.29 44.20 49.53
C ALA A 175 -24.01 42.97 50.11
N ARG A 176 -23.84 42.68 51.41
CA ARG A 176 -24.42 41.53 52.12
C ARG A 176 -23.90 40.17 51.65
N TYR A 177 -22.60 40.09 51.37
CA TYR A 177 -21.88 38.84 51.24
C TYR A 177 -21.16 38.50 52.54
N ARG A 178 -21.13 37.22 52.89
CA ARG A 178 -20.43 36.70 54.06
C ARG A 178 -19.21 35.90 53.61
N LEU A 179 -18.07 36.11 54.25
CA LEU A 179 -16.90 35.26 54.05
C LEU A 179 -17.19 33.88 54.65
N ALA A 180 -17.27 32.85 53.81
CA ALA A 180 -17.59 31.47 54.20
C ALA A 180 -16.34 30.61 54.37
N HIS A 181 -15.31 30.84 53.56
CA HIS A 181 -14.05 30.10 53.60
C HIS A 181 -12.89 30.96 53.11
N ALA A 182 -11.69 30.69 53.60
CA ALA A 182 -10.46 31.25 53.07
C ALA A 182 -9.37 30.17 53.13
N ASP A 183 -8.76 29.87 51.99
CA ASP A 183 -7.85 28.74 51.82
C ASP A 183 -6.36 29.16 51.78
N GLY A 184 -6.08 30.45 52.04
CA GLY A 184 -4.76 31.07 51.96
C GLY A 184 -4.41 31.68 50.60
N TYR A 185 -5.13 31.31 49.53
CA TYR A 185 -4.96 31.85 48.17
C TYR A 185 -6.22 32.57 47.66
N ASN A 186 -7.38 32.11 48.11
CA ASN A 186 -8.70 32.56 47.72
C ASN A 186 -9.59 32.73 48.96
N GLN A 187 -10.49 33.69 48.85
CA GLN A 187 -11.56 33.97 49.78
C GLN A 187 -12.90 33.67 49.10
N PHE A 188 -13.73 32.86 49.75
CA PHE A 188 -15.04 32.45 49.25
C PHE A 188 -16.12 33.24 49.97
N TYR A 189 -16.76 34.14 49.24
CA TYR A 189 -17.86 34.96 49.73
C TYR A 189 -19.18 34.38 49.23
N VAL A 190 -20.20 34.35 50.09
CA VAL A 190 -21.53 33.82 49.74
C VAL A 190 -22.58 34.90 49.98
N ALA A 191 -23.49 35.06 49.02
CA ALA A 191 -24.63 35.97 49.18
C ALA A 191 -25.46 35.56 50.41
N GLU A 192 -25.90 36.52 51.22
CA GLU A 192 -26.54 36.23 52.52
C GLU A 192 -27.77 35.31 52.44
N GLU A 193 -28.55 35.42 51.35
CA GLU A 193 -29.69 34.55 51.07
C GLU A 193 -29.32 33.08 50.75
N GLN A 194 -28.05 32.80 50.45
CA GLN A 194 -27.51 31.47 50.15
C GLN A 194 -26.76 30.86 51.33
N ALA A 195 -27.24 31.08 52.56
CA ALA A 195 -26.57 30.65 53.80
C ALA A 195 -26.26 29.14 53.86
N ALA A 196 -27.05 28.29 53.20
CA ALA A 196 -26.78 26.85 53.10
C ALA A 196 -25.46 26.56 52.34
N LEU A 197 -25.14 27.34 51.29
CA LEU A 197 -23.89 27.22 50.56
C LEU A 197 -22.70 27.64 51.42
N ALA A 198 -22.86 28.68 52.25
CA ALA A 198 -21.83 29.10 53.19
C ALA A 198 -21.50 28.00 54.20
N ALA A 199 -22.52 27.32 54.74
CA ALA A 199 -22.31 26.16 55.63
C ALA A 199 -21.59 25.01 54.91
N ALA A 200 -21.92 24.76 53.64
CA ALA A 200 -21.23 23.77 52.83
C ALA A 200 -19.75 24.14 52.56
N LEU A 201 -19.40 25.42 52.46
CA LEU A 201 -18.00 25.84 52.21
C LEU A 201 -17.14 25.93 53.47
N ALA A 202 -17.72 25.87 54.67
CA ALA A 202 -17.03 26.19 55.92
C ALA A 202 -15.76 25.36 56.19
N LEU A 203 -15.76 24.08 55.80
CA LEU A 203 -14.62 23.17 55.99
C LEU A 203 -13.69 23.17 54.77
N PRO A 204 -12.38 22.93 54.93
CA PRO A 204 -11.50 22.67 53.79
C PRO A 204 -11.91 21.37 53.05
N PRO A 205 -11.37 21.10 51.85
CA PRO A 205 -11.52 19.80 51.21
C PRO A 205 -11.09 18.67 52.15
N HIS A 206 -11.90 17.62 52.25
CA HIS A 206 -11.65 16.51 53.16
C HIS A 206 -12.16 15.17 52.59
N PRO A 207 -11.82 14.02 53.20
CA PRO A 207 -12.11 12.71 52.60
C PRO A 207 -13.60 12.41 52.29
N ALA A 208 -14.55 13.14 52.87
CA ALA A 208 -15.97 12.94 52.56
C ALA A 208 -16.37 13.54 51.20
N ASP A 209 -15.52 14.38 50.61
CA ASP A 209 -15.74 14.98 49.29
C ASP A 209 -15.53 13.97 48.14
N ASP A 210 -15.01 12.76 48.42
CA ASP A 210 -14.80 11.66 47.46
C ASP A 210 -14.22 12.14 46.11
N PHE A 211 -13.04 12.78 46.17
CA PHE A 211 -12.36 13.28 44.99
C PHE A 211 -11.00 12.60 44.76
N VAL A 212 -10.59 12.60 43.50
CA VAL A 212 -9.27 12.19 43.03
C VAL A 212 -8.60 13.37 42.36
N LEU A 213 -7.29 13.51 42.51
CA LEU A 213 -6.55 14.54 41.81
C LEU A 213 -6.48 14.21 40.31
N ALA A 214 -6.58 15.24 39.47
CA ALA A 214 -6.33 15.12 38.04
C ALA A 214 -4.91 14.58 37.78
N GLU A 215 -4.73 13.94 36.63
CA GLU A 215 -3.41 13.55 36.17
C GLU A 215 -2.52 14.80 36.06
N ASP A 216 -1.27 14.71 36.54
CA ASP A 216 -0.32 15.83 36.61
C ASP A 216 -0.73 17.00 37.53
N HIS A 217 -1.69 16.81 38.43
CA HIS A 217 -1.98 17.77 39.50
C HIS A 217 -0.74 18.01 40.37
N HIS A 218 -0.50 19.23 40.85
CA HIS A 218 0.72 19.57 41.61
C HIS A 218 0.90 18.75 42.90
N TYR A 219 -0.21 18.39 43.55
CA TYR A 219 -0.22 17.48 44.71
C TYR A 219 -0.27 15.98 44.37
N SER A 220 -0.34 15.60 43.09
CA SER A 220 -0.31 14.20 42.68
C SER A 220 1.11 13.64 42.69
N HIS A 221 1.25 12.33 42.88
CA HIS A 221 2.55 11.69 42.73
C HIS A 221 3.05 11.86 41.29
N PRO A 222 4.28 12.37 41.06
CA PRO A 222 4.80 12.54 39.72
C PRO A 222 4.78 11.22 38.93
N LEU A 223 4.06 11.18 37.81
CA LEU A 223 3.95 9.98 36.97
C LEU A 223 4.98 9.95 35.83
N ALA A 224 5.80 11.00 35.68
CA ALA A 224 6.76 11.12 34.58
C ALA A 224 7.73 9.95 34.49
N GLU A 225 8.29 9.51 35.62
CA GLU A 225 9.18 8.35 35.63
C GLU A 225 8.45 7.06 35.28
N TRP A 226 7.24 6.88 35.79
CA TRP A 226 6.42 5.72 35.49
C TRP A 226 6.08 5.66 33.99
N ARG A 227 5.63 6.78 33.41
CA ARG A 227 5.37 6.93 31.96
C ARG A 227 6.60 6.61 31.11
N ARG A 228 7.79 7.07 31.54
CA ARG A 228 9.05 6.77 30.86
C ARG A 228 9.33 5.27 30.88
N ARG A 229 9.24 4.63 32.05
CA ARG A 229 9.49 3.19 32.21
C ARG A 229 8.48 2.35 31.42
N THR A 230 7.21 2.74 31.39
CA THR A 230 6.18 2.03 30.61
C THR A 230 6.44 2.18 29.11
N ALA A 231 6.79 3.38 28.63
CA ALA A 231 7.13 3.60 27.23
C ALA A 231 8.38 2.81 26.81
N GLU A 232 9.42 2.78 27.65
CA GLU A 232 10.63 1.97 27.42
C GLU A 232 10.31 0.46 27.35
N ALA A 233 9.46 -0.04 28.26
CA ALA A 233 9.04 -1.44 28.26
C ALA A 233 8.19 -1.81 27.03
N GLU A 234 7.29 -0.92 26.61
CA GLU A 234 6.49 -1.09 25.40
C GLU A 234 7.35 -1.11 24.15
N ALA A 235 8.32 -0.20 24.04
CA ALA A 235 9.28 -0.16 22.94
C ALA A 235 10.12 -1.45 22.87
N ALA A 236 10.65 -1.91 24.01
CA ALA A 236 11.40 -3.17 24.08
C ALA A 236 10.55 -4.39 23.70
N SER A 237 9.27 -4.40 24.10
CA SER A 237 8.31 -5.45 23.71
C SER A 237 8.05 -5.43 22.19
N GLN A 238 7.89 -4.25 21.60
CA GLN A 238 7.71 -4.09 20.15
C GLN A 238 8.94 -4.57 19.39
N GLU A 239 10.15 -4.20 19.82
CA GLU A 239 11.40 -4.66 19.22
C GLU A 239 11.52 -6.19 19.27
N SER A 240 11.22 -6.79 20.43
CA SER A 240 11.21 -8.24 20.60
C SER A 240 10.22 -8.94 19.66
N ARG A 241 9.03 -8.35 19.44
CA ARG A 241 8.02 -8.87 18.50
C ARG A 241 8.50 -8.79 17.06
N ILE A 242 9.10 -7.68 16.66
CA ILE A 242 9.65 -7.50 15.30
C ILE A 242 10.78 -8.50 15.06
N TRP A 243 11.70 -8.64 16.02
CA TRP A 243 12.79 -9.60 15.95
C TRP A 243 12.27 -11.04 15.82
N ALA A 244 11.31 -11.45 16.65
CA ALA A 244 10.71 -12.77 16.59
C ALA A 244 10.03 -13.03 15.23
N GLN A 245 9.30 -12.05 14.69
CA GLN A 245 8.68 -12.17 13.38
C GLN A 245 9.71 -12.30 12.25
N ALA A 246 10.78 -11.51 12.29
CA ALA A 246 11.87 -11.59 11.33
C ALA A 246 12.55 -12.97 11.39
N HIS A 247 12.81 -13.47 12.59
CA HIS A 247 13.43 -14.77 12.77
C HIS A 247 12.54 -15.92 12.30
N VAL A 248 11.22 -15.88 12.58
CA VAL A 248 10.26 -16.87 12.06
C VAL A 248 10.22 -16.86 10.53
N ARG A 249 10.31 -15.67 9.89
CA ARG A 249 10.39 -15.58 8.42
C ARG A 249 11.68 -16.19 7.88
N GLU A 250 12.81 -15.86 8.48
CA GLU A 250 14.12 -16.40 8.10
C GLU A 250 14.14 -17.94 8.20
N TRP A 251 13.64 -18.50 9.30
CA TRP A 251 13.56 -19.96 9.48
C TRP A 251 12.61 -20.61 8.48
N ARG A 252 11.48 -19.97 8.17
CA ARG A 252 10.55 -20.46 7.14
C ARG A 252 11.24 -20.54 5.78
N GLU A 253 11.95 -19.48 5.38
CA GLU A 253 12.69 -19.47 4.10
C GLU A 253 13.78 -20.55 4.05
N LYS A 254 14.52 -20.74 5.15
CA LYS A 254 15.51 -21.82 5.24
C LYS A 254 14.87 -23.20 5.13
N PHE A 255 13.74 -23.41 5.81
CA PHE A 255 13.00 -24.66 5.75
C PHE A 255 12.47 -24.95 4.34
N GLU A 256 11.90 -23.95 3.66
CA GLU A 256 11.44 -24.06 2.27
C GLU A 256 12.60 -24.41 1.31
N ARG A 257 13.80 -23.83 1.52
CA ARG A 257 14.99 -24.18 0.73
C ARG A 257 15.42 -25.63 0.95
N LEU A 258 15.48 -26.07 2.21
CA LEU A 258 15.84 -27.45 2.55
C LEU A 258 14.84 -28.46 1.97
N ASP A 259 13.54 -28.17 2.05
CA ASP A 259 12.51 -29.02 1.46
C ASP A 259 12.66 -29.10 -0.07
N ALA A 260 12.93 -27.97 -0.73
CA ALA A 260 13.18 -27.94 -2.17
C ALA A 260 14.44 -28.75 -2.57
N GLU A 261 15.51 -28.69 -1.77
CA GLU A 261 16.72 -29.50 -1.99
C GLU A 261 16.45 -30.99 -1.79
N GLN A 262 15.72 -31.36 -0.73
CA GLN A 262 15.33 -32.75 -0.47
C GLN A 262 14.47 -33.30 -1.62
N GLN A 263 13.50 -32.51 -2.11
CA GLN A 263 12.68 -32.91 -3.27
C GLN A 263 13.53 -33.10 -4.54
N ARG A 264 14.55 -32.27 -4.77
CA ARG A 264 15.47 -32.42 -5.90
C ARG A 264 16.32 -33.69 -5.76
N ALA A 265 16.83 -33.98 -4.57
CA ALA A 265 17.58 -35.20 -4.28
C ALA A 265 16.71 -36.44 -4.54
N ASN A 266 15.49 -36.47 -4.00
CA ASN A 266 14.55 -37.58 -4.22
C ASN A 266 14.23 -37.77 -5.71
N ARG A 267 14.05 -36.69 -6.49
CA ARG A 267 13.85 -36.78 -7.95
C ARG A 267 15.08 -37.32 -8.67
N ALA A 268 16.27 -36.90 -8.28
CA ALA A 268 17.51 -37.41 -8.85
C ALA A 268 17.69 -38.91 -8.56
N GLU A 269 17.38 -39.36 -7.34
CA GLU A 269 17.38 -40.78 -6.98
C GLU A 269 16.37 -41.59 -7.81
N GLN A 270 15.15 -41.08 -7.99
CA GLN A 270 14.16 -41.71 -8.87
C GLN A 270 14.66 -41.82 -10.32
N GLN A 271 15.26 -40.75 -10.85
CA GLN A 271 15.83 -40.77 -12.20
C GLN A 271 16.99 -41.77 -12.32
N LEU A 272 17.86 -41.86 -11.31
CA LEU A 272 18.93 -42.85 -11.27
C LEU A 272 18.38 -44.27 -11.21
N ALA A 273 17.35 -44.52 -10.41
CA ALA A 273 16.67 -45.81 -10.35
C ALA A 273 16.02 -46.18 -11.68
N GLU A 274 15.37 -45.24 -12.36
CA GLU A 274 14.81 -45.44 -13.70
C GLU A 274 15.91 -45.74 -14.75
N MET A 275 16.99 -44.96 -14.75
CA MET A 275 18.12 -45.15 -15.66
C MET A 275 18.81 -46.49 -15.44
N SER A 276 19.04 -46.86 -14.17
CA SER A 276 19.54 -48.18 -13.79
C SER A 276 18.61 -49.28 -14.28
N GLY A 277 17.30 -49.14 -14.05
CA GLY A 277 16.30 -50.10 -14.55
C GLY A 277 16.28 -50.22 -16.08
N ARG A 278 16.46 -49.12 -16.82
CA ARG A 278 16.60 -49.13 -18.28
C ARG A 278 17.88 -49.83 -18.73
N ALA A 279 19.01 -49.56 -18.05
CA ALA A 279 20.28 -50.22 -18.33
C ALA A 279 20.17 -51.74 -18.11
N HIS A 280 19.60 -52.19 -17.00
CA HIS A 280 19.36 -53.60 -16.72
C HIS A 280 18.46 -54.26 -17.79
N ARG A 281 17.41 -53.57 -18.25
CA ARG A 281 16.54 -54.08 -19.34
C ARG A 281 17.30 -54.18 -20.67
N ALA A 282 18.13 -53.19 -20.99
CA ALA A 282 18.95 -53.20 -22.20
C ALA A 282 19.97 -54.36 -22.14
N GLU A 283 20.63 -54.54 -21.00
CA GLU A 283 21.54 -55.66 -20.77
C GLU A 283 20.84 -57.01 -20.88
N ALA A 284 19.64 -57.16 -20.30
CA ALA A 284 18.84 -58.38 -20.42
C ALA A 284 18.40 -58.68 -21.87
N GLN A 285 18.33 -57.67 -22.75
CA GLN A 285 18.04 -57.86 -24.17
C GLN A 285 19.27 -58.27 -24.99
N LEU A 286 20.49 -58.01 -24.51
CA LEU A 286 21.73 -58.35 -25.23
C LEU A 286 21.82 -59.82 -25.65
N PRO A 287 21.53 -60.83 -24.78
CA PRO A 287 21.60 -62.23 -25.18
C PRO A 287 20.63 -62.55 -26.32
N HIS A 288 19.40 -62.02 -26.26
CA HIS A 288 18.39 -62.22 -27.28
C HIS A 288 18.75 -61.52 -28.60
N LEU A 289 19.30 -60.31 -28.55
CA LEU A 289 19.78 -59.60 -29.73
C LEU A 289 20.98 -60.33 -30.36
N ASN A 290 21.93 -60.81 -29.55
CA ASN A 290 23.06 -61.61 -30.03
C ASN A 290 22.60 -62.94 -30.64
N ALA A 291 21.61 -63.60 -30.06
CA ALA A 291 21.02 -64.81 -30.63
C ALA A 291 20.33 -64.53 -31.98
N ARG A 292 19.62 -63.40 -32.11
CA ARG A 292 19.05 -62.98 -33.40
C ARG A 292 20.13 -62.64 -34.42
N ALA A 293 21.22 -61.99 -34.01
CA ALA A 293 22.34 -61.69 -34.89
C ALA A 293 22.99 -62.99 -35.39
N ALA A 294 23.27 -63.95 -34.50
CA ALA A 294 23.78 -65.26 -34.87
C ALA A 294 22.82 -66.03 -35.80
N ALA A 295 21.51 -65.98 -35.53
CA ALA A 295 20.51 -66.58 -36.42
C ALA A 295 20.44 -65.89 -37.79
N ALA A 296 20.65 -64.56 -37.84
CA ALA A 296 20.74 -63.80 -39.08
C ALA A 296 22.02 -64.17 -39.86
N ASP A 297 23.15 -64.37 -39.20
CA ASP A 297 24.40 -64.82 -39.83
C ASP A 297 24.23 -66.22 -40.43
N VAL A 298 23.56 -67.14 -39.72
CA VAL A 298 23.19 -68.47 -40.25
C VAL A 298 22.22 -68.34 -41.43
N ALA A 299 21.24 -67.44 -41.35
CA ALA A 299 20.33 -67.16 -42.46
C ALA A 299 21.09 -66.58 -43.67
N GLU A 300 22.12 -65.75 -43.46
CA GLU A 300 22.94 -65.20 -44.53
C GLU A 300 23.84 -66.26 -45.17
N GLN A 301 24.41 -67.17 -44.37
CA GLN A 301 25.15 -68.33 -44.87
C GLN A 301 24.27 -69.28 -45.69
N THR A 302 23.05 -69.57 -45.21
CA THR A 302 22.09 -70.40 -45.97
C THR A 302 21.62 -69.69 -47.24
N LEU A 303 21.38 -68.38 -47.21
CA LEU A 303 21.13 -67.60 -48.43
C LEU A 303 22.34 -67.63 -49.38
N GLY A 304 23.57 -67.56 -48.88
CA GLY A 304 24.80 -67.74 -49.66
C GLY A 304 24.87 -69.11 -50.34
N ALA A 305 24.51 -70.19 -49.63
CA ALA A 305 24.43 -71.54 -50.17
C ALA A 305 23.31 -71.69 -51.21
N VAL A 306 22.14 -71.07 -50.97
CA VAL A 306 21.04 -70.98 -51.94
C VAL A 306 21.49 -70.20 -53.17
N TYR A 307 22.25 -69.10 -53.01
CA TYR A 307 22.81 -68.32 -54.11
C TYR A 307 23.85 -69.09 -54.92
N ALA A 308 24.55 -70.05 -54.31
CA ALA A 308 25.50 -70.95 -54.98
C ALA A 308 24.83 -72.11 -55.74
N SER A 309 23.56 -72.44 -55.44
CA SER A 309 22.82 -73.52 -56.09
C SER A 309 22.60 -73.29 -57.60
N LEU A 310 22.60 -74.38 -58.39
CA LEU A 310 22.38 -74.35 -59.85
C LEU A 310 21.05 -73.70 -60.25
N SER A 311 19.99 -73.91 -59.46
CA SER A 311 18.67 -73.27 -59.64
C SER A 311 18.71 -71.75 -59.49
N TRP A 312 19.56 -71.22 -58.61
CA TRP A 312 19.70 -69.78 -58.41
C TRP A 312 20.55 -69.13 -59.50
N ARG A 313 21.62 -69.80 -59.95
CA ARG A 313 22.48 -69.33 -61.05
C ARG A 313 21.74 -69.22 -62.39
N ILE A 314 20.79 -70.13 -62.66
CA ILE A 314 19.98 -70.12 -63.88
C ILE A 314 18.90 -69.02 -63.84
N THR A 315 18.31 -68.72 -62.68
CA THR A 315 17.28 -67.68 -62.53
C THR A 315 17.83 -66.30 -62.12
N ARG A 316 19.14 -66.19 -61.87
CA ARG A 316 19.88 -64.97 -61.51
C ARG A 316 19.62 -63.77 -62.44
N PRO A 317 19.69 -63.89 -63.79
CA PRO A 317 19.47 -62.73 -64.68
C PRO A 317 18.02 -62.20 -64.61
N LEU A 318 17.04 -63.09 -64.43
CA LEU A 318 15.62 -62.71 -64.32
C LEU A 318 15.30 -62.07 -62.95
N ARG A 319 15.91 -62.58 -61.87
CA ARG A 319 15.70 -62.05 -60.51
C ARG A 319 16.46 -60.74 -60.26
N GLU A 320 17.69 -60.59 -60.77
CA GLU A 320 18.41 -59.31 -60.75
C GLU A 320 17.66 -58.24 -61.56
N GLY A 321 17.05 -58.62 -62.69
CA GLY A 321 16.13 -57.75 -63.44
C GLY A 321 14.93 -57.29 -62.61
N LYS A 322 14.26 -58.22 -61.91
CA LYS A 322 13.11 -57.92 -61.03
C LYS A 322 13.49 -57.10 -59.80
N LEU A 323 14.63 -57.38 -59.17
CA LEU A 323 15.18 -56.65 -58.01
C LEU A 323 15.66 -55.24 -58.39
N ARG A 324 16.29 -55.06 -59.56
CA ARG A 324 16.62 -53.72 -60.06
C ARG A 324 15.36 -52.93 -60.38
N LEU A 325 14.32 -53.56 -60.94
CA LEU A 325 13.03 -52.91 -61.20
C LEU A 325 12.28 -52.55 -59.90
N SER A 326 12.33 -53.41 -58.88
CA SER A 326 11.69 -53.16 -57.58
C SER A 326 12.43 -52.12 -56.75
N ARG A 327 13.77 -52.13 -56.75
CA ARG A 327 14.61 -51.11 -56.10
C ARG A 327 14.46 -49.75 -56.77
N LEU A 328 14.39 -49.68 -58.10
CA LEU A 328 14.11 -48.43 -58.82
C LEU A 328 12.71 -47.90 -58.48
N ARG A 329 11.70 -48.79 -58.39
CA ARG A 329 10.32 -48.43 -57.98
C ARG A 329 10.22 -47.97 -56.54
N ALA A 330 10.93 -48.61 -55.60
CA ALA A 330 10.96 -48.22 -54.19
C ALA A 330 11.69 -46.89 -53.99
N TRP A 331 12.84 -46.71 -54.65
CA TRP A 331 13.59 -45.45 -54.65
C TRP A 331 12.76 -44.29 -55.21
N LEU A 332 12.04 -44.51 -56.32
CA LEU A 332 11.12 -43.51 -56.89
C LEU A 332 9.89 -43.19 -56.00
N ARG A 333 9.51 -44.09 -55.07
CA ARG A 333 8.42 -43.87 -54.11
C ARG A 333 8.87 -43.18 -52.83
N ALA A 334 10.12 -43.39 -52.40
CA ALA A 334 10.70 -42.77 -51.21
C ALA A 334 11.17 -41.32 -51.41
N LEU A 335 11.32 -40.87 -52.66
CA LEU A 335 11.67 -39.48 -52.99
C LEU A 335 10.49 -38.52 -52.70
N PRO A 336 10.72 -37.38 -52.01
CA PRO A 336 9.68 -36.39 -51.75
C PRO A 336 9.04 -35.88 -53.05
N ARG A 337 7.71 -35.67 -53.05
CA ARG A 337 6.87 -35.36 -54.23
C ARG A 337 7.45 -34.25 -55.12
N ARG A 338 8.15 -33.27 -54.54
CA ARG A 338 8.79 -32.14 -55.24
C ARG A 338 10.05 -32.55 -56.05
N ALA A 339 10.87 -33.47 -55.55
CA ALA A 339 12.09 -33.95 -56.22
C ALA A 339 11.78 -34.93 -57.37
N ARG A 340 10.75 -35.77 -57.20
CA ARG A 340 10.24 -36.66 -58.25
C ARG A 340 9.83 -35.90 -59.51
N GLY A 341 9.21 -34.73 -59.36
CA GLY A 341 8.86 -33.84 -60.46
C GLY A 341 10.05 -33.16 -61.16
N ALA A 342 11.17 -32.93 -60.46
CA ALA A 342 12.38 -32.34 -61.03
C ALA A 342 13.18 -33.37 -61.85
N VAL A 343 13.33 -34.59 -61.33
CA VAL A 343 14.00 -35.71 -62.03
C VAL A 343 13.23 -36.11 -63.29
N LEU A 344 11.91 -36.24 -63.20
CA LEU A 344 11.06 -36.55 -64.36
C LEU A 344 11.07 -35.41 -65.39
N ARG A 345 11.14 -34.14 -64.98
CA ARG A 345 11.28 -33.00 -65.91
C ARG A 345 12.62 -32.99 -66.64
N ARG A 346 13.74 -33.28 -65.97
CA ARG A 346 15.06 -33.39 -66.62
C ARG A 346 15.12 -34.59 -67.57
N ALA A 347 14.61 -35.75 -67.18
CA ALA A 347 14.55 -36.93 -68.03
C ALA A 347 13.68 -36.67 -69.28
N LYS A 348 12.50 -36.04 -69.11
CA LYS A 348 11.62 -35.66 -70.21
C LYS A 348 12.24 -34.58 -71.10
N GLY A 349 13.00 -33.65 -70.54
CA GLY A 349 13.75 -32.62 -71.26
C GLY A 349 14.88 -33.21 -72.13
N LEU A 350 15.64 -34.17 -71.59
CA LEU A 350 16.68 -34.90 -72.33
C LEU A 350 16.07 -35.77 -73.43
N ALA A 351 14.98 -36.51 -73.13
CA ALA A 351 14.25 -37.26 -74.15
C ALA A 351 13.70 -36.35 -75.24
N GLY A 352 13.17 -35.17 -74.90
CA GLY A 352 12.71 -34.17 -75.87
C GLY A 352 13.83 -33.54 -76.71
N ARG A 353 15.05 -33.38 -76.17
CA ARG A 353 16.23 -32.93 -76.95
C ARG A 353 16.75 -34.02 -77.87
N ALA A 354 16.87 -35.25 -77.37
CA ALA A 354 17.23 -36.41 -78.18
C ALA A 354 16.22 -36.63 -79.31
N MET A 355 14.93 -36.47 -79.03
CA MET A 355 13.89 -36.62 -80.04
C MET A 355 13.87 -35.46 -81.06
N ARG A 356 14.13 -34.21 -80.64
CA ARG A 356 14.31 -33.09 -81.58
C ARG A 356 15.53 -33.29 -82.47
N PHE A 357 16.64 -33.80 -81.93
CA PHE A 357 17.83 -34.16 -82.68
C PHE A 357 17.55 -35.28 -83.71
N VAL A 358 16.71 -36.26 -83.33
CA VAL A 358 16.27 -37.34 -84.22
C VAL A 358 15.28 -36.85 -85.28
N VAL A 359 14.35 -35.96 -84.93
CA VAL A 359 13.35 -35.41 -85.87
C VAL A 359 13.99 -34.44 -86.87
N ALA A 360 15.03 -33.70 -86.46
CA ALA A 360 15.80 -32.81 -87.32
C ALA A 360 16.72 -33.54 -88.32
N ARG A 361 16.93 -34.86 -88.18
CA ARG A 361 17.79 -35.67 -89.05
C ARG A 361 16.98 -36.82 -89.71
N PRO A 362 16.53 -36.68 -90.97
CA PRO A 362 15.59 -37.62 -91.58
C PRO A 362 16.08 -39.08 -91.62
N GLN A 363 17.39 -39.32 -91.79
CA GLN A 363 17.98 -40.67 -91.85
C GLN A 363 17.95 -41.41 -90.49
N LEU A 364 18.05 -40.70 -89.36
CA LEU A 364 17.94 -41.29 -88.01
C LEU A 364 16.49 -41.60 -87.63
N SER A 365 15.54 -40.80 -88.13
CA SER A 365 14.11 -41.02 -87.89
C SER A 365 13.61 -42.34 -88.49
N PHE A 366 14.21 -42.80 -89.60
CA PHE A 366 13.86 -44.06 -90.25
C PHE A 366 14.29 -45.28 -89.42
N PHE A 367 15.54 -45.29 -88.93
CA PHE A 367 16.07 -46.36 -88.06
C PHE A 367 15.31 -46.46 -86.72
N LEU A 368 14.98 -45.31 -86.12
CA LEU A 368 14.22 -45.30 -84.86
C LEU A 368 12.76 -45.76 -85.05
N ARG A 369 12.11 -45.45 -86.18
CA ARG A 369 10.79 -46.01 -86.49
C ARG A 369 10.82 -47.52 -86.69
N ARG A 370 11.90 -48.06 -87.28
CA ARG A 370 12.10 -49.51 -87.46
C ARG A 370 12.38 -50.26 -86.15
N LEU A 371 13.09 -49.64 -85.20
CA LEU A 371 13.32 -50.21 -83.87
C LEU A 371 12.08 -50.11 -82.96
N VAL A 372 11.36 -48.98 -83.00
CA VAL A 372 10.15 -48.77 -82.18
C VAL A 372 8.96 -49.60 -82.67
N SER A 373 8.84 -49.88 -83.97
CA SER A 373 7.79 -50.76 -84.50
C SER A 373 7.92 -52.23 -84.06
N ARG A 374 9.09 -52.66 -83.59
CA ARG A 374 9.30 -54.00 -82.99
C ARG A 374 8.90 -54.09 -81.52
N VAL A 375 8.52 -52.98 -80.90
CA VAL A 375 8.17 -52.88 -79.47
C VAL A 375 6.85 -52.11 -79.32
N PRO A 376 5.68 -52.79 -79.41
CA PRO A 376 4.38 -52.13 -79.58
C PRO A 376 3.99 -51.16 -78.45
N PHE A 377 4.45 -51.39 -77.21
CA PHE A 377 4.14 -50.50 -76.08
C PHE A 377 4.85 -49.12 -76.15
N LEU A 378 5.87 -48.96 -76.99
CA LEU A 378 6.60 -47.70 -77.17
C LEU A 378 6.04 -46.82 -78.30
N VAL A 379 5.15 -47.36 -79.14
CA VAL A 379 4.60 -46.65 -80.31
C VAL A 379 3.71 -45.47 -79.90
N GLN A 380 2.81 -45.68 -78.93
CA GLN A 380 1.91 -44.63 -78.44
C GLN A 380 2.61 -43.47 -77.71
N PRO A 381 3.53 -43.69 -76.74
CA PRO A 381 4.22 -42.59 -76.07
C PRO A 381 5.07 -41.75 -77.02
N MET A 382 5.68 -42.37 -78.06
CA MET A 382 6.47 -41.67 -79.06
C MET A 382 5.61 -40.79 -79.99
N ARG A 383 4.41 -41.25 -80.39
CA ARG A 383 3.44 -40.44 -81.15
C ARG A 383 2.94 -39.24 -80.34
N ALA A 384 2.57 -39.45 -79.08
CA ALA A 384 2.11 -38.39 -78.19
C ALA A 384 3.21 -37.33 -77.92
N LEU A 385 4.47 -37.75 -77.86
CA LEU A 385 5.60 -36.84 -77.66
C LEU A 385 5.92 -36.01 -78.90
N LYS A 386 5.80 -36.57 -80.11
CA LYS A 386 5.95 -35.83 -81.38
C LYS A 386 4.90 -34.72 -81.51
N MET A 387 3.64 -35.05 -81.21
CA MET A 387 2.53 -34.10 -81.29
C MET A 387 2.72 -32.93 -80.29
N ARG A 388 3.18 -33.20 -79.07
CA ARG A 388 3.50 -32.18 -78.06
C ARG A 388 4.68 -31.28 -78.43
N LEU A 389 5.69 -31.80 -79.13
CA LEU A 389 6.84 -30.98 -79.56
C LEU A 389 6.48 -30.02 -80.71
N GLN A 390 5.50 -30.37 -81.54
CA GLN A 390 4.98 -29.46 -82.58
C GLN A 390 4.11 -28.34 -81.99
N LEU A 391 3.34 -28.63 -80.93
CA LEU A 391 2.49 -27.65 -80.23
C LEU A 391 3.26 -26.66 -79.34
N ASN A 392 4.49 -26.99 -78.90
CA ASN A 392 5.30 -26.12 -78.03
C ASN A 392 6.13 -25.08 -78.79
N ASN A 393 6.17 -25.12 -80.12
CA ASN A 393 6.89 -24.13 -80.94
C ASN A 393 6.05 -22.88 -81.24
N THR A 394 4.74 -22.93 -80.95
CA THR A 394 3.76 -21.88 -81.25
C THR A 394 3.41 -20.97 -80.06
N HIS A 395 4.03 -21.16 -78.88
CA HIS A 395 3.73 -20.38 -77.66
C HIS A 395 4.91 -19.53 -77.14
N ALA A 396 5.84 -19.13 -78.02
CA ALA A 396 7.04 -18.38 -77.62
C ALA A 396 6.80 -16.87 -77.36
N ASP A 397 5.69 -16.29 -77.81
CA ASP A 397 5.41 -14.85 -77.67
C ASP A 397 4.11 -14.61 -76.88
N ALA A 398 4.21 -14.54 -75.55
CA ALA A 398 3.25 -13.83 -74.69
C ALA A 398 3.79 -13.80 -73.24
N ALA A 399 4.66 -12.85 -72.93
CA ALA A 399 4.98 -12.49 -71.55
C ALA A 399 4.28 -11.16 -71.23
N VAL A 400 3.15 -11.24 -70.52
CA VAL A 400 2.54 -10.07 -69.87
C VAL A 400 3.35 -9.76 -68.60
N PRO A 401 3.65 -8.48 -68.30
CA PRO A 401 4.51 -8.10 -67.18
C PRO A 401 3.79 -8.22 -65.84
N ALA A 402 4.55 -8.47 -64.77
CA ALA A 402 4.05 -8.35 -63.41
C ALA A 402 3.94 -6.87 -63.02
N PRO A 403 2.80 -6.38 -62.47
CA PRO A 403 2.81 -5.19 -61.63
C PRO A 403 3.21 -5.58 -60.20
N ALA A 404 3.58 -4.70 -59.28
CA ALA A 404 4.15 -3.36 -59.21
C ALA A 404 4.18 -3.05 -57.69
N ASP A 405 5.23 -2.37 -57.22
CA ASP A 405 5.37 -1.72 -55.90
C ASP A 405 4.85 -2.42 -54.63
N LEU A 406 5.80 -2.98 -53.87
CA LEU A 406 5.63 -3.40 -52.47
C LEU A 406 5.55 -2.21 -51.50
N ASP A 407 5.75 -0.98 -51.98
CA ASP A 407 5.80 0.24 -51.18
C ASP A 407 4.44 0.84 -50.82
N SER A 408 3.35 0.23 -51.26
CA SER A 408 1.97 0.58 -50.86
C SER A 408 1.40 -0.31 -49.75
N LEU A 409 2.13 -1.34 -49.32
CA LEU A 409 1.65 -2.29 -48.31
C LEU A 409 1.90 -1.74 -46.88
N PRO A 410 0.96 -1.95 -45.93
CA PRO A 410 1.18 -1.63 -44.51
C PRO A 410 2.42 -2.33 -43.95
N GLU A 411 3.11 -1.71 -43.00
CA GLU A 411 4.40 -2.18 -42.47
C GLU A 411 4.33 -3.63 -41.94
N ALA A 412 3.21 -4.00 -41.32
CA ALA A 412 2.95 -5.38 -40.88
C ALA A 412 2.91 -6.39 -42.04
N ALA A 413 2.36 -6.01 -43.20
CA ALA A 413 2.32 -6.88 -44.37
C ALA A 413 3.70 -7.02 -45.05
N ARG A 414 4.53 -5.97 -45.00
CA ARG A 414 5.95 -6.06 -45.43
C ARG A 414 6.76 -6.93 -44.50
N GLN A 415 6.58 -6.79 -43.18
CA GLN A 415 7.22 -7.65 -42.19
C GLN A 415 6.82 -9.11 -42.38
N VAL A 416 5.55 -9.42 -42.60
CA VAL A 416 5.11 -10.79 -42.90
C VAL A 416 5.69 -11.31 -44.22
N PHE A 417 5.75 -10.47 -45.26
CA PHE A 417 6.37 -10.85 -46.54
C PHE A 417 7.87 -11.13 -46.39
N ASP A 418 8.58 -10.30 -45.63
CA ASP A 418 10.01 -10.47 -45.36
C ASP A 418 10.29 -11.63 -44.41
N ASP A 419 9.42 -11.90 -43.44
CA ASP A 419 9.50 -13.07 -42.56
C ASP A 419 9.23 -14.36 -43.32
N LEU A 420 8.26 -14.38 -44.24
CA LEU A 420 8.04 -15.50 -45.15
C LEU A 420 9.22 -15.69 -46.12
N ARG A 421 9.83 -14.58 -46.57
CA ARG A 421 11.03 -14.62 -47.42
C ARG A 421 12.26 -15.11 -46.65
N ARG A 422 12.41 -14.74 -45.37
CA ARG A 422 13.45 -15.23 -44.45
C ARG A 422 13.25 -16.70 -44.10
N ALA A 423 12.03 -17.12 -43.76
CA ALA A 423 11.67 -18.50 -43.49
C ALA A 423 11.90 -19.40 -44.72
N ARG A 424 11.64 -18.89 -45.94
CA ARG A 424 11.93 -19.60 -47.18
C ARG A 424 13.42 -19.71 -47.49
N ARG A 425 14.27 -18.82 -46.95
CA ARG A 425 15.73 -18.89 -47.04
C ARG A 425 16.37 -19.76 -45.95
N GLN A 426 15.69 -19.93 -44.81
CA GLN A 426 16.18 -20.67 -43.65
C GLN A 426 15.63 -22.09 -43.49
N ALA A 427 14.91 -22.64 -44.47
CA ALA A 427 14.58 -24.07 -44.47
C ALA A 427 15.82 -24.88 -44.91
N PRO A 428 16.49 -25.63 -44.01
CA PRO A 428 17.60 -26.49 -44.40
C PRO A 428 17.09 -27.66 -45.25
N HIS A 429 17.88 -28.00 -46.26
CA HIS A 429 17.77 -29.27 -46.96
C HIS A 429 17.89 -30.43 -45.96
N SER A 430 16.75 -31.08 -45.71
CA SER A 430 16.67 -32.49 -45.32
C SER A 430 15.93 -33.24 -46.42
#